data_AF-A0A9P9QPM3-F1
#
_entry.id   AF-A0A9P9QPM3-F1
#
_cell.length_a   1.000
_cell.length_b   1.000
_cell.length_c   1.000
_cell.angle_alpha   90.00
_cell.angle_beta   90.00
_cell.angle_gamma   90.00
#
_symmetry.space_group_name_H-M   'P 1'
#
loop_
_entity.id
_entity.type
_entity.pdbx_description
1 polymer ?
#
loop_
_entity_poly.entity_id
_entity_poly.type
_entity_poly.pdbx_seq_one_letter_code
_entity_poly.pdbx_strand_id
1 'polypeptide(L)'
;MAGELENVLTRLGLQEYLRLFQNAGYDTWDALSQITESQLAVLNVKLGHRRRLQREIARSRCWPDDDPLWMDSERDQRIKEWQEQGRGQEQKQQRSFDGSQNRL
;
A
#
# COMPACT_ATOMS: atom_id res chain seq x y z
N MET A 1 6.91 23.60 -6.18
CA MET A 1 7.95 23.89 -5.17
C MET A 1 8.16 22.64 -4.33
N ALA A 2 9.34 22.01 -4.37
CA ALA A 2 9.59 20.73 -3.69
C ALA A 2 9.38 20.81 -2.15
N GLY A 3 9.56 22.00 -1.56
CA GLY A 3 9.34 22.20 -0.11
C GLY A 3 7.87 22.06 0.33
N GLU A 4 6.90 22.26 -0.56
CA GLU A 4 5.49 22.07 -0.22
C GLU A 4 5.18 20.58 0.02
N LEU A 5 5.67 19.71 -0.86
CA LEU A 5 5.53 18.26 -0.73
C LEU A 5 6.16 17.77 0.58
N GLU A 6 7.39 18.20 0.87
CA GLU A 6 8.10 17.85 2.10
C GLU A 6 7.35 18.31 3.36
N ASN A 7 6.81 19.53 3.35
CA ASN A 7 6.02 20.05 4.47
C ASN A 7 4.74 19.25 4.70
N VAL A 8 4.01 18.88 3.63
CA VAL A 8 2.78 18.09 3.77
C VAL A 8 3.09 16.67 4.27
N LEU A 9 4.11 16.01 3.73
CA LEU A 9 4.52 14.69 4.19
C LEU A 9 5.00 14.74 5.65
N THR A 10 5.77 15.75 6.04
CA THR A 10 6.23 15.92 7.43
C THR A 10 5.05 16.13 8.38
N ARG A 11 4.06 16.94 7.99
CA ARG A 11 2.82 17.15 8.76
C ARG A 11 2.02 15.86 8.96
N LEU A 12 2.02 14.98 7.96
CA LEU A 12 1.35 13.67 8.03
C LEU A 12 2.18 12.59 8.74
N GLY A 13 3.45 12.87 9.05
CA GLY A 13 4.41 11.89 9.57
C GLY A 13 4.84 10.86 8.53
N LEU A 14 4.87 11.24 7.25
CA LEU A 14 5.18 10.41 6.08
C LEU A 14 6.47 10.83 5.36
N GLN A 15 7.33 11.63 6.00
CA GLN A 15 8.59 12.12 5.41
C GLN A 15 9.53 10.98 4.96
N GLU A 16 9.40 9.78 5.53
CA GLU A 16 10.15 8.58 5.10
C GLU A 16 9.89 8.20 3.62
N TYR A 17 8.70 8.52 3.09
CA TYR A 17 8.33 8.23 1.71
C TYR A 17 8.74 9.33 0.72
N LEU A 18 9.26 10.48 1.19
CA LEU A 18 9.62 11.60 0.32
C LEU A 18 10.61 11.19 -0.77
N ARG A 19 11.68 10.46 -0.38
CA ARG A 19 12.66 9.95 -1.35
C ARG A 19 12.08 8.94 -2.32
N LEU A 20 11.16 8.10 -1.84
CA LEU A 20 10.49 7.09 -2.67
C LEU A 20 9.61 7.75 -3.74
N PHE A 21 8.83 8.77 -3.35
CA PHE A 21 8.00 9.54 -4.26
C PHE A 21 8.83 10.30 -5.29
N GLN A 22 9.90 10.98 -4.86
CA GLN A 22 10.84 11.65 -5.76
C GLN A 22 11.45 10.68 -6.79
N ASN A 23 11.86 9.49 -6.36
CA ASN A 23 12.44 8.48 -7.25
C ASN A 23 11.41 7.90 -8.24
N ALA A 24 10.13 7.86 -7.86
CA ALA A 24 9.03 7.46 -8.74
C ALA A 24 8.55 8.58 -9.69
N GLY A 25 9.11 9.79 -9.56
CA GLY A 25 8.76 10.95 -10.40
C GLY A 25 7.70 11.88 -9.78
N TYR A 26 7.31 11.68 -8.53
CA TYR A 26 6.42 12.56 -7.78
C TYR A 26 7.25 13.52 -6.90
N ASP A 27 7.75 14.59 -7.52
CA ASP A 27 8.59 15.62 -6.89
C ASP A 27 7.78 16.84 -6.39
N THR A 28 6.49 16.91 -6.72
CA THR A 28 5.58 18.00 -6.37
C THR A 28 4.30 17.51 -5.68
N TRP A 29 3.71 18.38 -4.86
CA TRP A 29 2.43 18.09 -4.20
C TRP A 29 1.30 17.88 -5.22
N ASP A 30 1.28 18.66 -6.30
CA ASP A 30 0.29 18.51 -7.38
C ASP A 30 0.36 17.12 -8.02
N ALA A 31 1.56 16.66 -8.41
CA ALA A 31 1.77 15.32 -8.96
C ALA A 31 1.37 14.22 -7.96
N LEU A 32 1.78 14.36 -6.69
CA LEU A 32 1.41 13.38 -5.65
C LEU A 32 -0.10 13.39 -5.39
N SER A 33 -0.77 14.54 -5.49
CA SER A 33 -2.22 14.63 -5.26
C SER A 33 -3.04 13.89 -6.32
N GLN A 34 -2.47 13.58 -7.49
CA GLN A 34 -3.08 12.80 -8.56
C GLN A 34 -2.76 11.29 -8.47
N ILE A 35 -1.93 10.88 -7.49
CA ILE A 35 -1.53 9.48 -7.35
C ILE A 35 -2.73 8.59 -7.04
N THR A 36 -2.80 7.43 -7.70
CA THR A 36 -3.86 6.45 -7.46
C THR A 36 -3.52 5.52 -6.28
N GLU A 37 -4.51 4.82 -5.74
CA GLU A 37 -4.26 3.84 -4.68
C GLU A 37 -3.42 2.66 -5.19
N SER A 38 -3.63 2.18 -6.43
CA SER A 38 -2.75 1.19 -7.07
C SER A 38 -1.29 1.64 -7.10
N GLN A 39 -1.02 2.88 -7.49
CA GLN A 39 0.34 3.41 -7.53
C GLN A 39 0.96 3.46 -6.13
N LEU A 40 0.21 3.87 -5.11
CA LEU A 40 0.67 3.81 -3.71
C LEU A 40 0.90 2.36 -3.22
N ALA A 41 0.11 1.40 -3.71
CA ALA A 41 0.29 -0.02 -3.41
C ALA A 41 1.55 -0.59 -4.06
N VAL A 42 1.85 -0.23 -5.31
CA VAL A 42 3.09 -0.61 -6.02
C VAL A 42 4.33 -0.04 -5.32
N LEU A 43 4.23 1.15 -4.74
CA LEU A 43 5.26 1.77 -3.92
C LEU A 43 5.39 1.17 -2.50
N ASN A 44 4.68 0.09 -2.18
CA ASN A 44 4.71 -0.56 -0.85
C ASN A 44 4.36 0.38 0.32
N VAL A 45 3.56 1.43 0.08
CA VAL A 45 3.09 2.32 1.14
C VAL A 45 2.03 1.60 1.97
N LYS A 46 2.17 1.59 3.30
CA LYS A 46 1.23 0.90 4.21
C LYS A 46 -0.19 1.45 4.09
N LEU A 47 -1.21 0.58 4.16
CA LEU A 47 -2.64 0.97 4.03
C LEU A 47 -3.06 2.11 4.97
N GLY A 48 -2.61 2.08 6.24
CA GLY A 48 -2.90 3.16 7.18
C GLY A 48 -2.31 4.52 6.77
N HIS A 49 -1.13 4.51 6.15
CA HIS A 49 -0.47 5.71 5.64
C HIS A 49 -1.16 6.22 4.38
N ARG A 50 -1.56 5.32 3.47
CA ARG A 50 -2.37 5.65 2.28
C ARG A 50 -3.65 6.39 2.68
N ARG A 51 -4.38 5.89 3.68
CA ARG A 51 -5.61 6.53 4.19
C ARG A 51 -5.38 7.93 4.76
N ARG A 52 -4.23 8.19 5.39
CA ARG A 52 -3.87 9.53 5.88
C ARG A 52 -3.57 10.48 4.72
N LEU A 53 -2.78 10.02 3.76
CA LEU A 53 -2.44 10.78 2.56
C LEU A 53 -3.68 11.11 1.73
N GLN A 54 -4.54 10.12 1.48
CA GLN A 54 -5.82 10.29 0.77
C GLN A 54 -6.72 11.31 1.45
N ARG A 55 -6.81 11.29 2.80
CA ARG A 55 -7.61 12.27 3.55
C ARG A 55 -7.06 13.69 3.42
N GLU A 56 -5.73 13.85 3.40
CA GLU A 56 -5.12 15.15 3.17
C GLU A 56 -5.36 15.65 1.74
N ILE A 57 -5.27 14.77 0.74
CA ILE A 57 -5.58 15.08 -0.66
C ILE A 57 -7.05 15.51 -0.77
N ALA A 58 -7.98 14.78 -0.17
CA ALA A 58 -9.39 15.15 -0.14
C ALA A 58 -9.63 16.53 0.49
N ARG A 59 -9.02 16.78 1.65
CA ARG A 59 -9.09 18.09 2.30
C ARG A 59 -8.54 19.21 1.41
N SER A 60 -7.43 18.96 0.72
CA SER A 60 -6.86 19.94 -0.22
C SER A 60 -7.76 20.23 -1.42
N ARG A 61 -8.62 19.27 -1.81
CA ARG A 61 -9.63 19.40 -2.86
C ARG A 61 -10.97 19.93 -2.36
N CYS A 62 -11.05 20.40 -1.12
CA CYS A 62 -12.30 20.81 -0.45
C CYS A 62 -13.39 19.72 -0.48
N TRP A 63 -12.98 18.45 -0.44
CA TRP A 63 -13.92 17.33 -0.36
C TRP A 63 -14.54 17.26 1.05
N PRO A 64 -15.85 17.00 1.20
CA PRO A 64 -16.48 16.93 2.51
C PRO A 64 -15.93 15.74 3.31
N ASP A 65 -15.62 15.96 4.59
CA ASP A 65 -15.10 14.89 5.48
C ASP A 65 -16.14 13.75 5.70
N ASP A 66 -17.43 14.05 5.52
CA ASP A 66 -18.56 13.11 5.61
C ASP A 66 -18.81 12.30 4.32
N ASP A 67 -18.25 12.75 3.19
CA ASP A 67 -18.46 12.09 1.92
C ASP A 67 -17.47 10.91 1.78
N PRO A 68 -17.93 9.68 1.51
CA PRO A 68 -17.02 8.57 1.24
C PRO A 68 -16.05 8.95 0.12
N LEU A 69 -14.77 9.08 0.48
CA LEU A 69 -13.69 9.46 -0.44
C LEU A 69 -13.81 8.69 -1.77
N TRP A 70 -14.34 9.32 -2.82
CA TRP A 70 -14.59 8.70 -4.12
C TRP A 70 -13.33 8.37 -4.94
N MET A 71 -12.13 8.59 -4.38
CA MET A 71 -10.90 7.95 -4.87
C MET A 71 -10.86 6.46 -4.52
N ASP A 72 -12.02 5.84 -4.67
CA ASP A 72 -12.41 4.52 -4.22
C ASP A 72 -12.68 3.59 -5.38
N SER A 73 -12.47 4.02 -6.63
CA SER A 73 -12.50 3.10 -7.75
C SER A 73 -11.56 1.89 -7.51
N GLU A 74 -10.60 2.03 -6.57
CA GLU A 74 -9.66 1.00 -6.10
C GLU A 74 -9.68 0.66 -4.60
N ARG A 75 -10.74 0.96 -3.84
CA ARG A 75 -11.09 0.03 -2.73
C ARG A 75 -11.34 -1.38 -3.30
N ASP A 76 -11.71 -1.44 -4.58
CA ASP A 76 -12.33 -2.55 -5.31
C ASP A 76 -11.40 -3.51 -6.10
N GLN A 77 -10.09 -3.24 -6.23
CA GLN A 77 -9.15 -4.18 -6.89
C GLN A 77 -8.10 -4.81 -5.95
N ARG A 78 -7.85 -4.27 -4.74
CA ARG A 78 -6.83 -4.83 -3.81
C ARG A 78 -7.23 -4.96 -2.33
N ILE A 79 -8.51 -5.13 -2.05
CA ILE A 79 -8.90 -6.31 -1.26
C ILE A 79 -8.89 -7.55 -2.18
N LYS A 80 -9.14 -7.38 -3.48
CA LYS A 80 -9.06 -8.46 -4.49
C LYS A 80 -7.65 -9.06 -4.61
N GLU A 81 -6.57 -8.29 -4.47
CA GLU A 81 -5.21 -8.83 -4.20
C GLU A 81 -4.84 -9.02 -2.70
N TRP A 82 -5.75 -9.48 -1.87
CA TRP A 82 -5.38 -10.45 -0.81
C TRP A 82 -5.22 -11.87 -1.41
N GLN A 83 -5.64 -12.06 -2.66
CA GLN A 83 -5.03 -12.95 -3.65
C GLN A 83 -3.67 -12.33 -4.02
N GLU A 84 -2.51 -12.94 -3.97
CA GLU A 84 -2.25 -14.25 -4.52
C GLU A 84 -1.14 -14.96 -3.72
N GLN A 85 -0.48 -14.31 -2.75
CA GLN A 85 0.86 -14.75 -2.35
C GLN A 85 1.21 -14.68 -0.86
N GLY A 86 0.26 -14.43 0.03
CA GLY A 86 0.43 -14.88 1.40
C GLY A 86 0.27 -16.40 1.47
N ARG A 87 1.34 -17.13 1.85
CA ARG A 87 1.30 -18.44 2.57
C ARG A 87 1.11 -19.74 1.75
N GLY A 88 2.22 -20.26 1.22
CA GLY A 88 2.68 -21.63 1.47
C GLY A 88 1.82 -22.83 1.03
N GLN A 89 2.11 -23.38 -0.15
CA GLN A 89 2.20 -24.84 -0.29
C GLN A 89 3.64 -25.27 0.07
N GLU A 90 3.96 -25.29 1.36
CA GLU A 90 5.12 -26.06 1.84
C GLU A 90 4.68 -27.52 1.96
N GLN A 91 4.64 -28.23 0.84
CA GLN A 91 4.61 -29.70 0.85
C GLN A 91 5.99 -30.19 1.31
N LYS A 92 6.24 -30.17 2.62
CA LYS A 92 7.20 -31.08 3.22
C LYS A 92 6.57 -32.48 3.24
N GLN A 93 6.51 -33.12 2.08
CA GLN A 93 6.38 -34.55 2.01
C GLN A 93 7.73 -35.11 2.44
N GLN A 94 7.81 -35.51 3.71
CA GLN A 94 8.96 -36.12 4.35
C GLN A 94 9.54 -37.22 3.45
N ARG A 95 10.79 -37.03 3.02
CA ARG A 95 11.66 -38.15 2.70
C ARG A 95 11.88 -38.96 3.98
N SER A 96 11.28 -40.14 3.97
CA SER A 96 11.95 -41.43 4.23
C SER A 96 12.52 -41.66 5.63
N PHE A 97 11.86 -42.52 6.38
CA PHE A 97 12.48 -43.48 7.32
C PHE A 97 11.52 -44.67 7.40
N ASP A 98 11.71 -45.72 6.59
CA ASP A 98 12.42 -46.96 6.95
C ASP A 98 12.07 -47.49 8.35
N GLY A 99 11.51 -48.70 8.41
CA GLY A 99 11.15 -49.31 9.69
C GLY A 99 10.06 -50.37 9.61
N SER A 100 10.39 -51.46 8.93
CA SER A 100 10.00 -52.84 9.20
C SER A 100 9.12 -53.17 10.44
N GLN A 101 8.31 -54.21 10.23
CA GLN A 101 7.76 -55.17 11.22
C GLN A 101 6.42 -54.84 11.89
N ASN A 102 5.35 -55.56 11.54
CA ASN A 102 4.83 -56.75 12.25
C ASN A 102 3.42 -57.05 11.68
N ARG A 103 3.17 -58.17 10.98
CA ARG A 103 2.86 -59.51 11.52
C ARG A 103 1.65 -59.52 12.47
N LEU A 104 0.51 -60.00 11.98
CA LEU A 104 -0.25 -61.15 12.49
C LEU A 104 -1.34 -61.51 11.48
#